data_AF-A0A973X2K3-F1
#
_entry.id   AF-A0A973X2K3-F1
#
_cell.length_a   1.000
_cell.length_b   1.000
_cell.length_c   1.000
_cell.angle_alpha   90.00
_cell.angle_beta   90.00
_cell.angle_gamma   90.00
#
_symmetry.space_group_name_H-M   'P 1'
#
loop_
_entity.id
_entity.type
_entity.pdbx_description
1 polymer ?
#
loop_
_entity_poly.entity_id
_entity_poly.type
_entity_poly.pdbx_seq_one_letter_code
_entity_poly.pdbx_strand_id
1 'polypeptide(L)'
;MRRSSQVGMCAATLLLIAGASPAANAQDFFSALFGGLVAPQRAEAPPMVTLPYADERGVVERPAVSSPPVRSVASGGSQAYCVRTCDGRYFPLSATGGQSKAGSCNSFCPASETKVVYGGGTIDNAVTKSGKRYSELPNAFKYRSEIVAGCTCNGKDQFGLAKVPLDDDPTVHKGDMIATQDGLMVARGGTGGDRELKLSRVSGPIRAGSERVPVVASD
;
A
#
# COMPACT_ATOMS: atom_id res chain seq x y z
N MET A 1 44.88 71.54 38.87
CA MET A 1 46.33 71.60 39.22
C MET A 1 46.73 70.30 39.89
N ARG A 2 47.89 69.76 39.46
CA ARG A 2 48.78 68.78 40.14
C ARG A 2 48.27 67.31 40.22
N ARG A 3 48.93 66.38 39.50
CA ARG A 3 50.21 65.68 39.82
C ARG A 3 50.01 64.78 41.06
N SER A 4 50.46 63.54 41.19
CA SER A 4 51.46 62.69 40.52
C SER A 4 51.47 61.40 41.37
N SER A 5 51.36 60.20 40.79
CA SER A 5 52.47 59.25 40.53
C SER A 5 52.98 58.42 41.73
N GLN A 6 52.98 57.09 41.51
CA GLN A 6 53.82 56.03 42.09
C GLN A 6 53.54 55.56 43.53
N VAL A 7 53.74 54.31 43.97
CA VAL A 7 54.07 52.98 43.39
C VAL A 7 53.78 52.00 44.54
N GLY A 8 53.33 50.77 44.25
CA GLY A 8 53.20 49.72 45.25
C GLY A 8 52.99 48.36 44.63
N MET A 9 54.09 47.71 44.25
CA MET A 9 54.13 46.38 43.65
C MET A 9 54.24 45.32 44.75
N CYS A 10 53.21 44.48 44.91
CA CYS A 10 53.35 43.18 45.58
C CYS A 10 52.54 42.14 44.81
N ALA A 11 53.25 41.15 44.28
CA ALA A 11 52.73 40.03 43.54
C ALA A 11 51.99 39.04 44.45
N ALA A 12 50.86 38.50 43.97
CA ALA A 12 50.37 37.19 44.37
C ALA A 12 49.55 36.61 43.22
N THR A 13 50.19 35.75 42.45
CA THR A 13 49.57 34.83 41.49
C THR A 13 48.54 33.94 42.20
N LEU A 14 47.28 33.98 41.75
CA LEU A 14 46.27 32.96 42.04
C LEU A 14 45.63 32.51 40.73
N LEU A 15 45.63 31.20 40.55
CA LEU A 15 45.35 30.47 39.32
C LEU A 15 43.98 30.78 38.71
N LEU A 16 43.97 30.86 37.38
CA LEU A 16 42.81 30.66 36.52
C LEU A 16 42.14 29.31 36.84
N ILE A 17 40.95 29.35 37.43
CA ILE A 17 39.96 28.29 37.25
C ILE A 17 38.83 28.93 36.45
N ALA A 18 38.85 28.71 35.13
CA ALA A 18 37.68 28.88 34.30
C ALA A 18 36.65 27.84 34.76
N GLY A 19 35.81 28.24 35.72
CA GLY A 19 34.63 27.50 36.09
C GLY A 19 33.67 27.55 34.92
N ALA A 20 33.70 26.52 34.08
CA ALA A 20 32.60 26.25 33.17
C ALA A 20 31.33 26.15 34.02
N SER A 21 30.37 27.05 33.77
CA SER A 21 29.01 26.89 34.26
C SER A 21 28.59 25.45 33.99
N PRO A 22 28.15 24.66 34.99
CA PRO A 22 27.48 23.41 34.64
C PRO A 22 26.30 23.81 33.77
N ALA A 23 26.26 23.29 32.55
CA ALA A 23 25.10 23.39 31.70
C ALA A 23 23.90 22.95 32.55
N ALA A 24 22.96 23.86 32.77
CA ALA A 24 21.65 23.52 33.30
C ALA A 24 21.04 22.53 32.30
N ASN A 25 21.20 21.24 32.57
CA ASN A 25 20.55 20.20 31.81
C ASN A 25 19.10 20.24 32.27
N ALA A 26 18.25 20.89 31.48
CA ALA A 26 16.81 20.68 31.56
C ALA A 26 16.56 19.20 31.26
N GLN A 27 16.54 18.37 32.30
CA GLN A 27 15.96 17.05 32.23
C GLN A 27 14.46 17.29 32.23
N ASP A 28 13.92 17.49 31.03
CA ASP A 28 12.51 17.76 30.81
C ASP A 28 11.66 16.69 31.49
N PHE A 29 10.68 17.15 32.25
CA PHE A 29 9.68 16.34 32.97
C PHE A 29 9.06 15.24 32.09
N PHE A 30 8.93 15.48 30.78
CA PHE A 30 8.46 14.50 29.80
C PHE A 30 9.42 13.31 29.57
N SER A 31 10.73 13.50 29.74
CA SER A 31 11.74 12.43 29.65
C SER A 31 11.70 11.48 30.85
N ALA A 32 11.31 11.96 32.04
CA ALA A 32 11.11 11.11 33.21
C ALA A 32 9.78 10.32 33.14
N LEU A 33 8.77 10.87 32.45
CA LEU A 33 7.46 10.23 32.30
C LEU A 33 7.39 9.22 31.14
N PHE A 34 8.13 9.46 30.05
CA PHE A 34 8.09 8.62 28.84
C PHE A 34 9.43 7.96 28.45
N GLY A 35 10.54 8.29 29.12
CA GLY A 35 11.90 7.86 28.73
C GLY A 35 12.51 6.73 29.56
N GLY A 36 11.79 6.16 30.52
CA GLY A 36 12.31 5.16 31.48
C GLY A 36 12.64 3.76 30.91
N LEU A 37 12.69 3.55 29.60
CA LEU A 37 12.84 2.19 29.03
C LEU A 37 13.91 2.02 27.93
N VAL A 38 14.85 2.95 27.75
CA VAL A 38 15.95 2.71 26.79
C VAL A 38 17.32 2.94 27.44
N ALA A 39 17.73 1.98 28.26
CA ALA A 39 19.16 1.69 28.41
C ALA A 39 19.66 1.05 27.09
N PRO A 40 20.91 1.28 26.65
CA PRO A 40 21.49 0.49 25.56
C PRO A 40 21.90 -0.87 26.14
N GLN A 41 20.92 -1.70 26.44
CA GLN A 41 21.11 -3.12 26.69
C GLN A 41 21.15 -3.80 25.33
N ARG A 42 22.19 -4.60 25.05
CA ARG A 42 22.12 -5.64 24.02
C ARG A 42 20.90 -6.50 24.35
N ALA A 43 19.79 -6.24 23.68
CA ALA A 43 18.56 -6.99 23.87
C ALA A 43 18.62 -8.24 22.98
N GLU A 44 18.75 -9.39 23.62
CA GLU A 44 18.33 -10.67 23.07
C GLU A 44 16.87 -10.51 22.60
N ALA A 45 16.59 -10.82 21.33
CA ALA A 45 15.25 -10.65 20.77
C ALA A 45 14.27 -11.68 21.43
N PRO A 46 13.05 -11.27 21.84
CA PRO A 46 12.06 -12.20 22.35
C PRO A 46 11.62 -13.18 21.25
N PRO A 47 11.24 -14.44 21.59
CA PRO A 47 10.77 -15.40 20.61
C PRO A 47 9.49 -14.87 19.96
N MET A 48 9.57 -14.60 18.66
CA MET A 48 8.43 -14.16 17.87
C MET A 48 7.46 -15.34 17.69
N VAL A 49 6.19 -15.16 18.07
CA VAL A 49 5.14 -16.13 17.74
C VAL A 49 4.87 -16.03 16.25
N THR A 50 5.27 -17.07 15.50
CA THR A 50 5.13 -17.14 14.05
C THR A 50 3.68 -17.36 13.65
N LEU A 51 3.04 -16.37 13.04
CA LEU A 51 1.76 -16.55 12.34
C LEU A 51 2.07 -17.03 10.91
N PRO A 52 1.29 -17.97 10.33
CA PRO A 52 1.59 -18.62 9.04
C PRO A 52 1.58 -17.69 7.81
N TYR A 53 1.32 -16.39 7.99
CA TYR A 53 1.35 -15.37 6.95
C TYR A 53 2.44 -14.30 7.14
N ALA A 54 3.28 -14.39 8.17
CA ALA A 54 4.19 -13.30 8.56
C ALA A 54 5.66 -13.70 8.75
N ASP A 55 6.16 -14.71 8.04
CA ASP A 55 7.59 -15.03 8.05
C ASP A 55 8.18 -15.19 6.65
N GLU A 56 8.82 -14.12 6.15
CA GLU A 56 9.75 -14.18 5.02
C GLU A 56 11.19 -13.95 5.48
N ARG A 57 11.65 -14.68 6.51
CA ARG A 57 13.09 -14.79 6.81
C ARG A 57 13.59 -16.23 6.99
N GLY A 58 12.94 -17.20 6.34
CA GLY A 58 13.49 -18.54 6.14
C GLY A 58 14.21 -18.66 4.80
N VAL A 59 15.54 -18.71 4.83
CA VAL A 59 16.36 -19.14 3.68
C VAL A 59 16.08 -20.62 3.41
N VAL A 60 15.14 -20.89 2.50
CA VAL A 60 15.07 -22.16 1.78
C VAL A 60 15.69 -21.90 0.42
N GLU A 61 16.86 -22.52 0.19
CA GLU A 61 17.58 -22.50 -1.07
C GLU A 61 16.73 -23.20 -2.15
N ARG A 62 15.81 -22.44 -2.76
CA ARG A 62 15.15 -22.83 -4.02
C ARG A 62 16.06 -22.38 -5.16
N PRO A 63 16.17 -23.15 -6.26
CA PRO A 63 16.90 -22.69 -7.44
C PRO A 63 16.31 -21.35 -7.87
N ALA A 64 17.15 -20.31 -7.89
CA ALA A 64 16.75 -18.96 -8.23
C ALA A 64 16.24 -18.90 -9.67
N VAL A 65 14.93 -19.06 -9.86
CA VAL A 65 14.25 -18.33 -10.93
C VAL A 65 14.14 -16.92 -10.40
N SER A 66 15.11 -16.09 -10.77
CA SER A 66 15.18 -14.66 -10.51
C SER A 66 13.94 -13.97 -11.08
N SER A 67 12.82 -14.05 -10.39
CA SER A 67 11.73 -13.09 -10.59
C SER A 67 12.21 -11.83 -9.88
N PRO A 68 12.55 -10.75 -10.61
CA PRO A 68 12.96 -9.53 -9.96
C PRO A 68 11.83 -9.08 -9.05
N PRO A 69 12.12 -8.52 -7.85
CA PRO A 69 11.10 -7.77 -7.14
C PRO A 69 10.56 -6.76 -8.13
N VAL A 70 9.24 -6.74 -8.35
CA VAL A 70 8.58 -5.55 -8.89
C VAL A 70 8.74 -4.46 -7.82
N ARG A 71 9.97 -3.95 -7.70
CA ARG A 71 10.17 -2.54 -7.48
C ARG A 71 9.25 -1.92 -8.50
N SER A 72 8.22 -1.21 -8.05
CA SER A 72 7.62 -0.18 -8.86
C SER A 72 8.78 0.72 -9.27
N VAL A 73 9.42 0.35 -10.39
CA VAL A 73 10.35 1.20 -11.08
C VAL A 73 9.51 2.44 -11.24
N ALA A 74 9.97 3.54 -10.64
CA ALA A 74 9.58 4.85 -11.09
C ALA A 74 10.10 4.96 -12.54
N SER A 75 9.48 4.18 -13.43
CA SER A 75 9.49 4.42 -14.85
C SER A 75 8.92 5.81 -14.94
N GLY A 76 9.69 6.75 -15.48
CA GLY A 76 9.30 8.15 -15.63
C GLY A 76 8.10 8.38 -16.55
N GLY A 77 7.14 7.45 -16.57
CA GLY A 77 5.80 7.62 -17.12
C GLY A 77 4.85 8.13 -16.04
N SER A 78 3.85 8.88 -16.47
CA SER A 78 2.76 9.32 -15.60
C SER A 78 2.00 8.11 -15.04
N GLN A 79 1.88 8.01 -13.72
CA GLN A 79 0.97 7.09 -13.05
C GLN A 79 -0.46 7.37 -13.54
N ALA A 80 -1.16 6.31 -13.95
CA ALA A 80 -2.56 6.41 -14.32
C ALA A 80 -3.45 6.07 -13.12
N TYR A 81 -4.60 6.71 -13.04
CA TYR A 81 -5.61 6.44 -12.03
C TYR A 81 -6.97 6.30 -12.69
N CYS A 82 -7.77 5.35 -12.19
CA CYS A 82 -9.19 5.35 -12.45
C CYS A 82 -9.88 6.19 -11.39
N VAL A 83 -10.73 7.10 -11.82
CA VAL A 83 -11.56 7.94 -10.97
C VAL A 83 -13.01 7.59 -11.24
N ARG A 84 -13.74 7.14 -10.22
CA ARG A 84 -15.18 6.96 -10.28
C ARG A 84 -15.86 8.33 -10.26
N THR A 85 -16.67 8.63 -11.28
CA THR A 85 -17.13 10.02 -11.52
C THR A 85 -18.19 10.50 -10.53
N CYS A 86 -18.91 9.57 -9.88
CA CYS A 86 -20.06 9.90 -9.04
C CYS A 86 -19.67 10.30 -7.60
N ASP A 87 -18.50 9.89 -7.11
CA ASP A 87 -17.97 10.23 -5.77
C ASP A 87 -16.47 10.62 -5.78
N GLY A 88 -15.83 10.61 -6.95
CA GLY A 88 -14.42 10.94 -7.10
C GLY A 88 -13.46 9.90 -6.54
N ARG A 89 -13.92 8.73 -6.05
CA ARG A 89 -12.99 7.72 -5.53
C ARG A 89 -12.03 7.28 -6.63
N TYR A 90 -10.74 7.19 -6.29
CA TYR A 90 -9.72 6.77 -7.23
C TYR A 90 -8.96 5.53 -6.78
N PHE A 91 -8.43 4.79 -7.76
CA PHE A 91 -7.50 3.69 -7.53
C PHE A 91 -6.39 3.72 -8.59
N PRO A 92 -5.14 3.38 -8.20
CA PRO A 92 -4.02 3.37 -9.14
C PRO A 92 -4.19 2.27 -10.18
N LEU A 93 -3.86 2.59 -11.43
CA LEU A 93 -3.80 1.62 -12.51
C LEU A 93 -2.37 1.14 -12.74
N SER A 94 -2.20 -0.18 -12.68
CA SER A 94 -0.97 -0.87 -13.07
C SER A 94 -0.89 -1.06 -14.59
N ALA A 95 0.10 -1.85 -15.04
CA ALA A 95 0.17 -2.33 -16.42
C ALA A 95 -1.13 -3.06 -16.80
N THR A 96 -1.66 -2.79 -17.99
CA THR A 96 -3.00 -3.27 -18.42
C THR A 96 -2.95 -4.46 -19.37
N GLY A 97 -1.77 -5.06 -19.58
CA GLY A 97 -1.65 -6.27 -20.41
C GLY A 97 -2.16 -6.12 -21.85
N GLY A 98 -2.14 -4.91 -22.42
CA GLY A 98 -2.67 -4.61 -23.74
C GLY A 98 -4.10 -4.03 -23.77
N GLN A 99 -4.84 -4.08 -22.65
CA GLN A 99 -6.12 -3.39 -22.54
C GLN A 99 -5.94 -1.86 -22.47
N SER A 100 -6.93 -1.13 -22.98
CA SER A 100 -6.94 0.33 -22.80
C SER A 100 -7.12 0.68 -21.32
N LYS A 101 -6.51 1.78 -20.85
CA LYS A 101 -6.65 2.22 -19.46
C LYS A 101 -8.12 2.44 -19.06
N ALA A 102 -8.94 2.93 -20.00
CA ALA A 102 -10.38 3.11 -19.79
C ALA A 102 -11.10 1.75 -19.67
N GLY A 103 -10.77 0.79 -20.53
CA GLY A 103 -11.28 -0.58 -20.45
C GLY A 103 -10.94 -1.23 -19.11
N SER A 104 -9.70 -1.08 -18.64
CA SER A 104 -9.31 -1.56 -17.32
C SER A 104 -10.09 -0.89 -16.19
N CYS A 105 -10.34 0.42 -16.24
CA CYS A 105 -11.20 1.07 -15.24
C CYS A 105 -12.61 0.49 -15.22
N ASN A 106 -13.16 0.21 -16.41
CA ASN A 106 -14.48 -0.39 -16.54
C ASN A 106 -14.51 -1.83 -15.97
N SER A 107 -13.49 -2.64 -16.23
CA SER A 107 -13.40 -3.98 -15.65
C SER A 107 -13.31 -3.96 -14.12
N PHE A 108 -12.62 -2.97 -13.53
CA PHE A 108 -12.55 -2.81 -12.08
C PHE A 108 -13.82 -2.24 -11.45
N CYS A 109 -14.58 -1.43 -12.19
CA CYS A 109 -15.76 -0.74 -11.67
C CYS A 109 -16.88 -0.66 -12.72
N PRO A 110 -17.47 -1.81 -13.10
CA PRO A 110 -18.44 -1.88 -14.21
C PRO A 110 -19.79 -1.24 -13.87
N ALA A 111 -20.16 -1.17 -12.59
CA ALA A 111 -21.44 -0.60 -12.16
C ALA A 111 -21.43 0.93 -12.00
N SER A 112 -20.31 1.61 -12.30
CA SER A 112 -20.20 3.07 -12.20
C SER A 112 -19.36 3.64 -13.32
N GLU A 113 -19.69 4.84 -13.79
CA GLU A 113 -18.86 5.53 -14.77
C GLU A 113 -17.49 5.88 -14.16
N THR A 114 -16.43 5.63 -14.94
CA THR A 114 -15.05 5.92 -14.56
C THR A 114 -14.36 6.80 -15.61
N LYS A 115 -13.39 7.59 -15.16
CA LYS A 115 -12.49 8.38 -16.00
C LYS A 115 -11.04 8.08 -15.66
N VAL A 116 -10.20 8.10 -16.68
CA VAL A 116 -8.75 7.96 -16.51
C VAL A 116 -8.12 9.34 -16.35
N VAL A 117 -7.31 9.50 -15.31
CA VAL A 117 -6.42 10.65 -15.11
C VAL A 117 -4.97 10.19 -14.99
N TYR A 118 -4.03 11.06 -15.30
CA TYR A 118 -2.60 10.78 -15.36
C TYR A 118 -1.82 11.82 -14.57
N GLY A 119 -0.88 11.40 -13.74
CA GLY A 119 -0.07 12.32 -12.93
C GLY A 119 1.28 11.74 -12.52
N GLY A 120 2.21 12.60 -12.11
CA GLY A 120 3.47 12.19 -11.50
C GLY A 120 3.31 12.06 -9.99
N GLY A 121 3.60 10.88 -9.43
CA GLY A 121 3.59 10.65 -7.98
C GLY A 121 2.19 10.50 -7.39
N THR A 122 1.46 11.60 -7.17
CA THR A 122 0.18 11.61 -6.45
C THR A 122 -1.00 11.99 -7.35
N ILE A 123 -2.21 11.66 -6.88
CA ILE A 123 -3.47 11.98 -7.56
C ILE A 123 -3.73 13.50 -7.66
N ASP A 124 -3.21 14.29 -6.72
CA ASP A 124 -3.53 15.73 -6.62
C ASP A 124 -3.04 16.53 -7.84
N ASN A 125 -1.99 16.02 -8.48
CA ASN A 125 -1.42 16.57 -9.71
C ASN A 125 -1.92 15.86 -10.97
N ALA A 126 -2.84 14.90 -10.84
CA ALA A 126 -3.32 14.13 -11.98
C ALA A 126 -4.29 14.95 -12.84
N VAL A 127 -4.19 14.77 -14.16
CA VAL A 127 -5.01 15.47 -15.17
C VAL A 127 -5.68 14.47 -16.10
N THR A 128 -6.86 14.82 -16.61
CA THR A 128 -7.50 14.10 -17.70
C THR A 128 -6.70 14.26 -18.99
N LYS A 129 -7.03 13.46 -20.02
CA LYS A 129 -6.49 13.69 -21.38
C LYS A 129 -6.78 15.08 -21.94
N SER A 130 -7.83 15.74 -21.47
CA SER A 130 -8.20 17.10 -21.86
C SER A 130 -7.52 18.18 -21.01
N GLY A 131 -6.60 17.82 -20.11
CA GLY A 131 -5.85 18.75 -19.25
C GLY A 131 -6.58 19.22 -17.99
N LYS A 132 -7.80 18.76 -17.72
CA LYS A 132 -8.54 19.11 -16.50
C LYS A 132 -7.94 18.40 -15.30
N ARG A 133 -7.64 19.11 -14.21
CA ARG A 133 -7.14 18.49 -12.98
C ARG A 133 -8.19 17.61 -12.33
N TYR A 134 -7.74 16.56 -11.64
CA TYR A 134 -8.63 15.70 -10.87
C TYR A 134 -9.44 16.50 -9.83
N SER A 135 -8.84 17.49 -9.17
CA SER A 135 -9.51 18.39 -8.23
C SER A 135 -10.62 19.26 -8.84
N GLU A 136 -10.63 19.44 -10.17
CA GLU A 136 -11.64 20.22 -10.90
C GLU A 136 -12.79 19.34 -11.44
N LEU A 137 -12.79 18.04 -11.13
CA LEU A 137 -13.91 17.17 -11.47
C LEU A 137 -15.09 17.40 -10.52
N PRO A 138 -16.35 17.29 -10.98
CA PRO A 138 -17.53 17.67 -10.19
C PRO A 138 -17.66 17.02 -8.81
N ASN A 139 -17.21 15.77 -8.65
CA ASN A 139 -17.27 15.03 -7.38
C ASN A 139 -15.88 14.69 -6.83
N ALA A 140 -14.84 15.43 -7.20
CA ALA A 140 -13.48 15.16 -6.74
C ALA A 140 -13.42 15.05 -5.20
N PHE A 141 -12.78 14.00 -4.70
CA PHE A 141 -12.60 13.74 -3.26
C PHE A 141 -13.86 13.57 -2.40
N LYS A 142 -15.06 13.58 -2.99
CA LYS A 142 -16.34 13.46 -2.26
C LYS A 142 -16.41 12.19 -1.40
N TYR A 143 -15.82 11.10 -1.88
CA TYR A 143 -15.67 9.83 -1.16
C TYR A 143 -14.97 9.93 0.21
N ARG A 144 -14.25 11.03 0.49
CA ARG A 144 -13.56 11.25 1.76
C ARG A 144 -14.51 11.72 2.87
N SER A 145 -15.60 12.39 2.51
CA SER A 145 -16.54 13.00 3.46
C SER A 145 -17.89 12.31 3.50
N GLU A 146 -18.31 11.64 2.43
CA GLU A 146 -19.61 10.99 2.37
C GLU A 146 -19.62 9.72 1.53
N ILE A 147 -20.59 8.85 1.83
CA ILE A 147 -20.91 7.66 1.05
C ILE A 147 -22.09 8.02 0.14
N VAL A 148 -21.82 8.18 -1.15
CA VAL A 148 -22.86 8.52 -2.13
C VAL A 148 -23.68 7.27 -2.44
N ALA A 149 -24.99 7.33 -2.19
CA ALA A 149 -25.90 6.21 -2.46
C ALA A 149 -25.83 5.78 -3.95
N GLY A 150 -25.72 4.48 -4.19
CA GLY A 150 -25.63 3.93 -5.55
C GLY A 150 -24.24 4.06 -6.21
N CYS A 151 -23.29 4.78 -5.62
CA CYS A 151 -21.92 4.83 -6.11
C CYS A 151 -21.12 3.60 -5.66
N THR A 152 -21.25 2.49 -6.39
CA THR A 152 -20.60 1.21 -6.08
C THR A 152 -19.97 0.60 -7.33
N CYS A 153 -18.88 -0.14 -7.18
CA CYS A 153 -18.28 -0.86 -8.32
C CYS A 153 -18.99 -2.20 -8.60
N ASN A 154 -19.70 -2.74 -7.61
CA ASN A 154 -20.40 -4.02 -7.70
C ASN A 154 -21.93 -3.89 -7.89
N GLY A 155 -22.47 -2.67 -7.85
CA GLY A 155 -23.91 -2.40 -8.02
C GLY A 155 -24.78 -2.72 -6.80
N LYS A 156 -24.20 -3.18 -5.69
CA LYS A 156 -24.94 -3.70 -4.52
C LYS A 156 -24.49 -3.05 -3.21
N ASP A 157 -23.19 -3.14 -2.90
CA ASP A 157 -22.64 -2.77 -1.59
C ASP A 157 -21.77 -1.51 -1.70
N GLN A 158 -21.85 -0.66 -0.67
CA GLN A 158 -21.05 0.58 -0.60
C GLN A 158 -19.54 0.30 -0.66
N PHE A 159 -19.14 -0.84 -0.10
CA PHE A 159 -17.76 -1.28 0.00
C PHE A 159 -17.69 -2.74 -0.46
N GLY A 160 -17.44 -2.95 -1.74
CA GLY A 160 -17.28 -4.28 -2.29
C GLY A 160 -16.51 -4.25 -3.61
N LEU A 161 -15.83 -5.36 -3.90
CA LEU A 161 -15.16 -5.55 -5.18
C LEU A 161 -16.20 -5.82 -6.26
N ALA A 162 -15.93 -5.31 -7.46
CA ALA A 162 -16.70 -5.70 -8.63
C ALA A 162 -16.62 -7.20 -8.83
N LYS A 163 -17.76 -7.83 -9.09
CA LYS A 163 -17.81 -9.24 -9.47
C LYS A 163 -17.67 -9.31 -10.97
N VAL A 164 -16.61 -9.94 -11.42
CA VAL A 164 -16.43 -10.29 -12.82
C VAL A 164 -16.93 -11.73 -12.96
N PRO A 165 -17.96 -11.98 -13.80
CA PRO A 165 -18.35 -13.34 -14.11
C PRO A 165 -17.15 -14.11 -14.62
N LEU A 166 -17.03 -15.36 -14.19
CA LEU A 166 -15.87 -16.17 -14.52
C LEU A 166 -15.73 -16.37 -16.03
N ASP A 167 -16.85 -16.45 -16.77
CA ASP A 167 -16.86 -16.55 -18.23
C ASP A 167 -16.28 -15.31 -18.94
N ASP A 168 -16.34 -14.15 -18.27
CA ASP A 168 -15.89 -12.86 -18.79
C ASP A 168 -14.48 -12.47 -18.33
N ASP A 169 -13.83 -13.27 -17.47
CA ASP A 169 -12.51 -12.95 -16.90
C ASP A 169 -11.37 -13.46 -17.80
N PRO A 170 -10.74 -12.62 -18.65
CA PRO A 170 -9.72 -13.05 -19.61
C PRO A 170 -8.43 -13.58 -18.97
N THR A 171 -8.30 -13.52 -17.65
CA THR A 171 -7.16 -14.06 -16.93
C THR A 171 -7.26 -15.55 -16.67
N VAL A 172 -8.45 -16.15 -16.89
CA VAL A 172 -8.68 -17.58 -16.68
C VAL A 172 -8.15 -18.39 -17.86
N HIS A 173 -7.20 -19.28 -17.56
CA HIS A 173 -6.57 -20.19 -18.49
C HIS A 173 -6.89 -21.65 -18.14
N LYS A 174 -6.74 -22.53 -19.14
CA LYS A 174 -6.83 -23.98 -18.91
C LYS A 174 -5.80 -24.40 -17.87
N GLY A 175 -6.27 -25.08 -16.82
CA GLY A 175 -5.45 -25.56 -15.70
C GLY A 175 -5.61 -24.73 -14.44
N ASP A 176 -6.22 -23.55 -14.53
CA ASP A 176 -6.42 -22.68 -13.37
C ASP A 176 -7.38 -23.31 -12.37
N MET A 177 -7.04 -23.21 -11.09
CA MET A 177 -7.88 -23.66 -9.99
C MET A 177 -8.78 -22.50 -9.55
N ILE A 178 -10.09 -22.73 -9.56
CA ILE A 178 -11.11 -21.72 -9.26
C ILE A 178 -11.92 -22.19 -8.08
N ALA A 179 -12.00 -21.36 -7.04
CA ALA A 179 -12.88 -21.59 -5.90
C ALA A 179 -14.30 -21.16 -6.28
N THR A 180 -15.20 -22.13 -6.37
CA THR A 180 -16.62 -21.91 -6.65
C THR A 180 -17.46 -22.34 -5.45
N GLN A 181 -18.76 -22.04 -5.46
CA GLN A 181 -19.69 -22.56 -4.46
C GLN A 181 -19.77 -24.09 -4.45
N ASP A 182 -19.56 -24.73 -5.61
CA ASP A 182 -19.52 -26.19 -5.76
C ASP A 182 -18.19 -26.83 -5.31
N GLY A 183 -17.29 -26.00 -4.77
CA GLY A 183 -15.95 -26.35 -4.29
C GLY A 183 -14.83 -25.89 -5.22
N LEU A 184 -13.64 -26.45 -5.01
CA LEU A 184 -12.47 -26.17 -5.85
C LEU A 184 -12.59 -26.89 -7.20
N MET A 185 -12.56 -26.10 -8.27
CA MET A 185 -12.71 -26.53 -9.66
C MET A 185 -11.43 -26.24 -10.45
N VAL A 186 -11.26 -26.91 -11.58
CA VAL A 186 -10.17 -26.69 -12.55
C VAL A 186 -10.77 -26.29 -13.89
N ALA A 187 -10.30 -25.18 -14.45
CA ALA A 187 -10.64 -24.74 -15.79
C ALA A 187 -10.06 -25.70 -16.85
N ARG A 188 -10.91 -26.21 -17.75
CA ARG A 188 -10.50 -27.09 -18.87
C ARG A 188 -10.31 -26.35 -20.19
N GLY A 189 -10.63 -25.06 -20.21
CA GLY A 189 -10.40 -24.12 -21.31
C GLY A 189 -10.06 -22.75 -20.73
N GLY A 190 -9.64 -21.82 -21.58
CA GLY A 190 -9.58 -20.41 -21.21
C GLY A 190 -10.90 -19.72 -21.54
N THR A 191 -11.07 -18.54 -20.97
CA THR A 191 -12.12 -17.56 -21.29
C THR A 191 -11.66 -16.71 -22.48
N GLY A 192 -12.44 -16.68 -23.56
CA GLY A 192 -12.12 -15.88 -24.74
C GLY A 192 -12.44 -16.59 -26.06
N GLY A 193 -13.18 -15.89 -26.93
CA GLY A 193 -13.78 -16.46 -28.15
C GLY A 193 -15.14 -17.10 -27.88
N ASP A 194 -15.74 -17.74 -28.89
CA ASP A 194 -17.07 -18.39 -28.86
C ASP A 194 -17.08 -19.70 -28.04
N ARG A 195 -16.26 -19.79 -26.98
CA ARG A 195 -15.98 -21.01 -26.23
C ARG A 195 -16.37 -20.81 -24.77
N GLU A 196 -17.40 -21.54 -24.36
CA GLU A 196 -17.86 -21.62 -22.99
C GLU A 196 -16.77 -22.20 -22.05
N LEU A 197 -16.59 -21.58 -20.88
CA LEU A 197 -15.63 -22.05 -19.88
C LEU A 197 -16.11 -23.37 -19.29
N LYS A 198 -15.31 -24.42 -19.45
CA LYS A 198 -15.61 -25.75 -18.89
C LYS A 198 -14.89 -25.94 -17.58
N LEU A 199 -15.64 -26.08 -16.49
CA LEU A 199 -15.10 -26.39 -15.17
C LEU A 199 -15.20 -27.87 -14.85
N SER A 200 -14.28 -28.33 -14.01
CA SER A 200 -14.33 -29.70 -13.49
C SER A 200 -13.80 -29.79 -12.09
N ARG A 201 -14.38 -30.67 -11.28
CA ARG A 201 -13.92 -30.84 -9.90
C ARG A 201 -12.48 -31.34 -9.86
N VAL A 202 -11.70 -30.77 -8.96
CA VAL A 202 -10.29 -31.17 -8.75
C VAL A 202 -10.22 -32.64 -8.31
N SER A 203 -9.13 -33.33 -8.68
CA SER A 203 -8.89 -34.73 -8.33
C SER A 203 -8.83 -34.98 -6.81
N GLY A 204 -9.19 -36.20 -6.40
CA GLY A 204 -9.31 -36.62 -4.99
C GLY A 204 -8.13 -36.28 -4.07
N PRO A 205 -6.86 -36.47 -4.48
CA PRO A 205 -5.70 -36.16 -3.62
C PRO A 205 -5.58 -34.68 -3.26
N ILE A 206 -5.86 -33.79 -4.21
CA ILE A 206 -5.80 -32.33 -3.99
C ILE A 206 -7.05 -31.89 -3.21
N ARG A 207 -8.21 -32.46 -3.54
CA ARG A 207 -9.47 -32.21 -2.83
C ARG A 207 -9.38 -32.54 -1.32
N ALA A 208 -8.76 -33.67 -0.97
CA ALA A 208 -8.60 -34.09 0.43
C ALA A 208 -7.74 -33.11 1.27
N GLY A 209 -6.83 -32.37 0.62
CA GLY A 209 -6.07 -31.29 1.25
C GLY A 209 -6.86 -29.97 1.34
N SER A 210 -7.70 -29.68 0.36
CA SER A 210 -8.46 -28.42 0.25
C SER A 210 -9.81 -28.41 0.98
N GLU A 211 -10.41 -29.57 1.29
CA GLU A 211 -11.71 -29.69 1.97
C GLU A 211 -11.74 -29.11 3.39
N ARG A 212 -10.57 -28.84 3.98
CA ARG A 212 -10.45 -28.19 5.30
C ARG A 212 -10.47 -26.67 5.23
N VAL A 213 -10.44 -26.09 4.03
CA VAL A 213 -10.43 -24.64 3.84
C VAL A 213 -11.86 -24.18 3.61
N PRO A 214 -12.42 -23.30 4.46
CA PRO A 214 -13.75 -22.76 4.23
C PRO A 214 -13.72 -21.94 2.92
N VAL A 215 -14.50 -22.37 1.93
CA VAL A 215 -14.69 -21.61 0.69
C VAL A 215 -15.74 -20.54 0.97
N VAL A 216 -15.29 -19.31 1.24
CA VAL A 216 -16.16 -18.15 1.54
C VAL A 216 -16.47 -17.39 0.25
N ALA A 217 -16.89 -18.10 -0.80
CA ALA A 217 -17.33 -17.46 -2.04
C ALA A 217 -18.82 -17.09 -1.93
N SER A 218 -19.12 -15.81 -1.69
CA SER A 218 -20.49 -15.28 -1.60
C SER A 218 -20.94 -14.59 -2.91
N ASP A 219 -22.24 -14.69 -3.25
CA ASP A 219 -22.93 -14.12 -4.45
C ASP A 219 -23.20 -12.62 -4.43
#